data_AF-A0A4Q4XKX2-F1
#
_entry.id   AF-A0A4Q4XKX2-F1
#
_cell.length_a   1.000
_cell.length_b   1.000
_cell.length_c   1.000
_cell.angle_alpha   90.00
_cell.angle_beta   90.00
_cell.angle_gamma   90.00
#
_symmetry.space_group_name_H-M   'P 1'
#
loop_
_entity.id
_entity.type
_entity.pdbx_description
1 polymer ?
#
loop_
_entity_poly.entity_id
_entity_poly.type
_entity_poly.pdbx_seq_one_letter_code
_entity_poly.pdbx_strand_id
1 'polypeptide(L)'
;MGGQTHKVWTLRNHLAEGRRVMTILGRPLPLISRFPRVFLRSIGTEQDSRRRPGPRRPPDGQVIGGVDNGGMFAQPGEHVMSWCQEHDIAFPNQMKALKARLPKNPLRLGVFFSRRHCIDNKSMRYFDKAEHPFARSMFDVYVAKKKAPLWYDAWCTPNARPFVISTARRRIKHALRDALAARGYDRDGQRTGNDPEETVVVDLFGTLNIHSPEPKMVCNTEFAELVEQMSWIVGVAELELRRDKDGRHLATLSAPYQHNKRGPARGDKNRQFDQAAKPPPSRGPAVTFRKHF
;
A
#
# COMPACT_ATOMS: atom_id res chain seq x y z
N MET A 1 42.48 -70.86 32.27
CA MET A 1 41.09 -70.71 31.79
C MET A 1 40.87 -69.20 31.63
N GLY A 2 41.22 -68.60 30.49
CA GLY A 2 40.45 -68.56 29.24
C GLY A 2 39.44 -67.41 29.36
N GLY A 3 39.43 -66.32 28.58
CA GLY A 3 40.14 -65.89 27.39
C GLY A 3 39.16 -65.03 26.59
N GLN A 4 39.62 -63.87 26.10
CA GLN A 4 39.10 -63.15 24.90
C GLN A 4 37.66 -62.58 24.94
N THR A 5 37.22 -61.59 24.17
CA THR A 5 37.75 -60.49 23.34
C THR A 5 36.53 -59.64 22.93
N HIS A 6 36.75 -58.33 22.75
CA HIS A 6 36.11 -57.40 21.82
C HIS A 6 34.88 -57.84 21.00
N LYS A 7 33.83 -57.02 21.00
CA LYS A 7 32.94 -56.84 19.83
C LYS A 7 32.73 -55.35 19.53
N VAL A 8 33.56 -54.88 18.60
CA VAL A 8 33.34 -53.69 17.76
C VAL A 8 32.30 -54.10 16.71
N TRP A 9 31.20 -53.35 16.60
CA TRP A 9 30.26 -53.50 15.49
C TRP A 9 30.51 -52.41 14.46
N THR A 10 31.33 -52.77 13.46
CA THR A 10 31.46 -52.08 12.19
C THR A 10 30.41 -52.67 11.26
N LEU A 11 29.43 -51.87 10.81
CA LEU A 11 28.63 -52.22 9.63
C LEU A 11 29.07 -51.33 8.47
N ARG A 12 29.73 -51.96 7.50
CA ARG A 12 30.09 -51.42 6.20
C ARG A 12 29.56 -52.41 5.16
N ASN A 13 29.08 -51.85 4.05
CA ASN A 13 28.81 -52.47 2.74
C ASN A 13 27.40 -53.07 2.52
N HIS A 14 26.61 -52.39 1.69
CA HIS A 14 26.39 -52.88 0.33
C HIS A 14 26.07 -51.74 -0.64
N LEU A 15 26.98 -51.55 -1.61
CA LEU A 15 26.67 -51.02 -2.94
C LEU A 15 25.86 -52.07 -3.71
N ALA A 16 24.80 -51.63 -4.39
CA ALA A 16 24.33 -52.11 -5.70
C ALA A 16 23.25 -51.12 -6.17
N GLU A 17 23.60 -50.20 -7.07
CA GLU A 17 23.23 -50.29 -8.49
C GLU A 17 21.72 -50.18 -8.74
N GLY A 18 21.31 -48.99 -9.20
CA GLY A 18 19.95 -48.71 -9.61
C GLY A 18 19.85 -47.39 -10.39
N ARG A 19 20.72 -47.19 -11.38
CA ARG A 19 20.57 -46.11 -12.38
C ARG A 19 19.30 -46.39 -13.19
N ARG A 20 18.19 -45.71 -12.88
CA ARG A 20 17.10 -45.51 -13.83
C ARG A 20 17.26 -44.14 -14.48
N VAL A 21 18.01 -44.14 -15.58
CA VAL A 21 17.95 -43.09 -16.58
C VAL A 21 16.59 -43.23 -17.27
N MET A 22 15.61 -42.42 -16.89
CA MET A 22 14.40 -42.24 -17.68
C MET A 22 14.72 -41.30 -18.85
N THR A 23 15.11 -41.90 -19.96
CA THR A 23 15.16 -41.24 -21.27
C THR A 23 13.73 -41.10 -21.77
N ILE A 24 13.10 -39.95 -21.53
CA ILE A 24 11.83 -39.58 -22.18
C ILE A 24 12.20 -39.09 -23.59
N LEU A 25 12.20 -40.02 -24.54
CA LEU A 25 12.07 -39.72 -25.97
C LEU A 25 10.60 -39.36 -26.23
N GLY A 26 10.32 -38.09 -26.55
CA GLY A 26 8.94 -37.64 -26.67
C GLY A 26 8.73 -36.27 -27.30
N ARG A 27 8.97 -36.20 -28.63
CA ARG A 27 8.43 -35.26 -29.62
C ARG A 27 9.13 -33.90 -29.83
N PRO A 28 9.64 -33.64 -31.05
CA PRO A 28 10.06 -32.31 -31.47
C PRO A 28 8.83 -31.41 -31.65
N LEU A 29 8.83 -30.27 -30.96
CA LEU A 29 7.88 -29.18 -31.22
C LEU A 29 8.16 -28.60 -32.61
N PRO A 30 7.13 -28.34 -33.43
CA PRO A 30 7.31 -27.65 -34.69
C PRO A 30 7.81 -26.21 -34.42
N LEU A 31 8.94 -25.89 -35.05
CA LEU A 31 9.46 -24.54 -35.23
C LEU A 31 8.36 -23.66 -35.83
N ILE A 32 7.72 -22.83 -35.01
CA ILE A 32 6.88 -21.74 -35.50
C ILE A 32 7.81 -20.72 -36.14
N SER A 33 7.77 -20.74 -37.46
CA SER A 33 8.45 -19.82 -38.36
C SER A 33 8.05 -18.39 -38.04
N ARG A 34 9.09 -17.55 -37.84
CA ARG A 34 9.21 -16.17 -38.33
C ARG A 34 7.93 -15.61 -38.95
N PHE A 35 7.21 -14.78 -38.19
CA PHE A 35 6.26 -13.85 -38.78
C PHE A 35 7.05 -12.82 -39.63
N PRO A 36 6.82 -12.74 -40.94
CA PRO A 36 7.32 -11.61 -41.71
C PRO A 36 6.49 -10.37 -41.35
N ARG A 37 7.18 -9.32 -40.88
CA ARG A 37 6.71 -7.94 -40.95
C ARG A 37 6.46 -7.61 -42.42
N VAL A 38 5.23 -7.75 -42.87
CA VAL A 38 4.79 -7.16 -44.14
C VAL A 38 4.08 -5.85 -43.80
N PHE A 39 4.80 -4.76 -44.00
CA PHE A 39 4.25 -3.44 -44.20
C PHE A 39 3.41 -3.47 -45.48
N LEU A 40 2.09 -3.56 -45.36
CA LEU A 40 1.20 -3.17 -46.44
C LEU A 40 1.01 -1.65 -46.36
N ARG A 41 1.88 -0.95 -47.11
CA ARG A 41 1.58 0.39 -47.64
C ARG A 41 0.41 0.24 -48.60
N SER A 42 -0.77 0.72 -48.21
CA SER A 42 -1.81 1.06 -49.19
C SER A 42 -1.47 2.42 -49.77
N ILE A 43 -1.23 2.41 -51.08
CA ILE A 43 -1.09 3.56 -51.98
C ILE A 43 -2.45 3.78 -52.65
N GLY A 44 -2.83 5.05 -52.79
CA GLY A 44 -4.00 5.52 -53.55
C GLY A 44 -5.19 5.82 -52.64
N THR A 45 -5.77 7.01 -52.60
CA THR A 45 -5.94 8.02 -53.66
C THR A 45 -5.89 9.43 -53.10
N GLU A 46 -5.42 10.34 -53.94
CA GLU A 46 -5.53 11.79 -53.81
C GLU A 46 -6.93 12.24 -53.38
N GLN A 47 -6.99 13.04 -52.32
CA GLN A 47 -7.97 14.11 -52.25
C GLN A 47 -7.30 15.33 -51.61
N ASP A 48 -6.97 16.25 -52.50
CA ASP A 48 -6.39 17.55 -52.24
C ASP A 48 -7.44 18.45 -51.58
N SER A 49 -7.56 18.37 -50.27
CA SER A 49 -8.36 19.32 -49.48
C SER A 49 -7.43 20.30 -48.78
N ARG A 50 -7.23 21.44 -49.46
CA ARG A 50 -6.76 22.73 -48.95
C ARG A 50 -6.81 22.83 -47.42
N ARG A 51 -5.63 22.76 -46.78
CA ARG A 51 -5.46 23.09 -45.37
C ARG A 51 -5.85 24.55 -45.14
N ARG A 52 -7.06 24.75 -44.64
CA ARG A 52 -7.42 26.00 -43.94
C ARG A 52 -6.54 26.10 -42.68
N PRO A 53 -5.97 27.27 -42.35
CA PRO A 53 -5.35 27.50 -41.06
C PRO A 53 -6.43 27.36 -39.98
N GLY A 54 -6.39 26.26 -39.24
CA GLY A 54 -7.23 26.08 -38.06
C GLY A 54 -6.87 27.11 -36.98
N PRO A 55 -7.81 27.42 -36.06
CA PRO A 55 -7.61 28.44 -35.04
C PRO A 55 -6.35 28.19 -34.21
N ARG A 56 -5.59 29.26 -33.99
CA ARG A 56 -4.38 29.29 -33.15
C ARG A 56 -4.70 28.64 -31.80
N ARG A 57 -3.85 27.69 -31.37
CA ARG A 57 -3.84 27.16 -30.00
C ARG A 57 -3.82 28.37 -29.03
N PRO A 58 -4.67 28.38 -28.00
CA PRO A 58 -4.52 29.33 -26.90
C PRO A 58 -3.11 29.17 -26.31
N PRO A 59 -2.48 30.26 -25.86
CA PRO A 59 -1.16 30.19 -25.26
C PRO A 59 -1.14 29.21 -24.09
N ASP A 60 -0.09 28.37 -24.06
CA ASP A 60 0.26 27.46 -22.98
C ASP A 60 0.51 28.26 -21.69
N GLY A 61 -0.58 28.60 -21.00
CA GLY A 61 -0.58 29.39 -19.77
C GLY A 61 -1.61 28.93 -18.74
N GLN A 62 -2.38 27.88 -19.02
CA GLN A 62 -3.11 27.17 -17.99
C GLN A 62 -2.30 25.96 -17.56
N VAL A 63 -1.35 26.25 -16.67
CA VAL A 63 -0.95 25.29 -15.65
C VAL A 63 -2.24 24.84 -14.97
N ILE A 64 -2.78 23.69 -15.37
CA ILE A 64 -3.74 22.95 -14.54
C ILE A 64 -2.97 22.70 -13.26
N GLY A 65 -3.25 23.54 -12.26
CA GLY A 65 -2.54 23.61 -11.00
C GLY A 65 -2.30 22.20 -10.50
N GLY A 66 -1.02 21.88 -10.32
CA GLY A 66 -0.65 20.89 -9.33
C GLY A 66 -1.25 21.40 -8.02
N VAL A 67 -2.41 20.88 -7.68
CA VAL A 67 -3.02 21.16 -6.39
C VAL A 67 -2.11 20.47 -5.39
N ASP A 68 -1.23 21.27 -4.82
CA ASP A 68 -0.62 21.03 -3.53
C ASP A 68 -1.78 20.86 -2.55
N ASN A 69 -2.33 19.64 -2.48
CA ASN A 69 -3.35 19.23 -1.53
C ASN A 69 -2.69 19.13 -0.15
N GLY A 70 -2.33 20.29 0.38
CA GLY A 70 -2.21 20.52 1.80
C GLY A 70 -3.57 20.31 2.44
N GLY A 71 -3.89 19.06 2.77
CA GLY A 71 -4.64 18.70 3.98
C GLY A 71 -6.00 19.36 4.22
N MET A 72 -6.73 19.85 3.22
CA MET A 72 -8.15 20.08 3.42
C MET A 72 -8.83 18.71 3.50
N PHE A 73 -9.07 18.26 4.72
CA PHE A 73 -9.94 17.13 5.01
C PHE A 73 -11.30 17.50 4.42
N ALA A 74 -11.58 17.02 3.20
CA ALA A 74 -12.92 17.12 2.63
C ALA A 74 -13.89 16.62 3.69
N GLN A 75 -14.88 17.44 4.04
CA GLN A 75 -15.86 17.07 5.04
C GLN A 75 -17.00 16.42 4.27
N PRO A 76 -17.10 15.08 4.26
CA PRO A 76 -18.11 14.40 3.47
C PRO A 76 -19.50 14.85 3.86
N GLY A 77 -20.34 15.14 2.86
CA GLY A 77 -21.76 15.39 3.08
C GLY A 77 -22.47 14.16 3.67
N GLU A 78 -23.66 14.36 4.24
CA GLU A 78 -24.46 13.29 4.84
C GLU A 78 -24.77 12.16 3.84
N HIS A 79 -25.04 12.50 2.59
CA HIS A 79 -25.27 11.55 1.50
C HIS A 79 -24.06 10.63 1.24
N VAL A 80 -22.83 11.12 1.41
CA VAL A 80 -21.60 10.31 1.26
C VAL A 80 -21.48 9.36 2.45
N MET A 81 -21.78 9.84 3.66
CA MET A 81 -21.70 9.04 4.88
C MET A 81 -22.72 7.89 4.86
N SER A 82 -23.97 8.17 4.45
CA SER A 82 -25.00 7.14 4.30
C SER A 82 -24.63 6.11 3.23
N TRP A 83 -24.14 6.56 2.07
CA TRP A 83 -23.68 5.66 1.00
C TRP A 83 -22.50 4.77 1.45
N CYS A 84 -21.52 5.35 2.14
CA CYS A 84 -20.39 4.60 2.71
C CYS A 84 -20.86 3.53 3.72
N GLN A 85 -21.86 3.84 4.53
CA GLN A 85 -22.45 2.90 5.48
C GLN A 85 -23.20 1.77 4.75
N GLU A 86 -24.02 2.11 3.74
CA GLU A 86 -24.77 1.15 2.93
C GLU A 86 -23.84 0.16 2.19
N HIS A 87 -22.76 0.67 1.60
CA HIS A 87 -21.84 -0.16 0.82
C HIS A 87 -20.70 -0.78 1.63
N ASP A 88 -20.66 -0.60 2.95
CA ASP A 88 -19.57 -1.03 3.84
C ASP A 88 -18.18 -0.51 3.41
N ILE A 89 -18.14 0.74 2.94
CA ILE A 89 -16.91 1.42 2.51
C ILE A 89 -16.50 2.43 3.58
N ALA A 90 -15.22 2.43 3.92
CA ALA A 90 -14.62 3.29 4.91
C ALA A 90 -13.96 4.53 4.27
N PHE A 91 -13.78 5.57 5.07
CA PHE A 91 -12.99 6.73 4.70
C PHE A 91 -11.48 6.45 4.87
N PRO A 92 -10.62 7.15 4.11
CA PRO A 92 -9.17 6.95 4.18
C PRO A 92 -8.55 7.25 5.55
N ASN A 93 -9.22 8.05 6.41
CA ASN A 93 -8.78 8.29 7.79
C ASN A 93 -8.88 7.04 8.70
N GLN A 94 -9.60 5.99 8.29
CA GLN A 94 -9.67 4.73 9.02
C GLN A 94 -8.48 3.81 8.73
N MET A 95 -7.65 4.14 7.74
CA MET A 95 -6.45 3.37 7.43
C MET A 95 -5.44 3.47 8.56
N LYS A 96 -4.83 2.34 8.91
CA LYS A 96 -3.81 2.23 9.94
C LYS A 96 -2.46 2.00 9.29
N ALA A 97 -1.41 2.59 9.84
CA ALA A 97 -0.05 2.24 9.44
C ALA A 97 0.20 0.75 9.75
N LEU A 98 0.76 0.02 8.79
CA LEU A 98 1.18 -1.36 8.96
C LEU A 98 2.41 -1.34 9.87
N LYS A 99 2.21 -1.69 11.16
CA LYS A 99 3.23 -1.55 12.21
C LYS A 99 4.36 -2.59 12.14
N ALA A 100 4.33 -3.51 11.18
CA ALA A 100 5.41 -4.48 11.07
C ALA A 100 6.70 -3.76 10.71
N ARG A 101 7.72 -3.98 11.54
CA ARG A 101 9.09 -3.59 11.22
C ARG A 101 9.49 -4.40 9.99
N LEU A 102 9.39 -3.80 8.81
CA LEU A 102 10.00 -4.34 7.61
C LEU A 102 11.48 -4.57 7.94
N PRO A 103 11.98 -5.81 7.92
CA PRO A 103 13.30 -6.14 8.45
C PRO A 103 14.41 -5.34 7.76
N LYS A 104 14.18 -4.97 6.50
CA LYS A 104 14.97 -3.99 5.75
C LYS A 104 14.01 -3.11 4.95
N ASN A 105 13.93 -1.83 5.26
CA ASN A 105 13.16 -0.84 4.48
C ASN A 105 14.09 0.24 3.90
N PRO A 106 15.01 -0.13 2.99
CA PRO A 106 15.96 0.84 2.44
C PRO A 106 15.26 1.91 1.58
N LEU A 107 14.07 1.60 1.04
CA LEU A 107 13.27 2.53 0.23
C LEU A 107 12.34 3.42 1.06
N ARG A 108 12.35 3.26 2.40
CA ARG A 108 11.50 4.02 3.34
C ARG A 108 10.01 4.00 2.97
N LEU A 109 9.53 2.88 2.42
CA LEU A 109 8.14 2.73 2.03
C LEU A 109 7.26 2.74 3.28
N GLY A 110 6.28 3.63 3.31
CA GLY A 110 5.19 3.60 4.27
C GLY A 110 4.08 2.69 3.76
N VAL A 111 3.52 1.83 4.61
CA VAL A 111 2.39 0.99 4.21
C VAL A 111 1.24 1.27 5.17
N PHE A 112 0.06 1.49 4.59
CA PHE A 112 -1.18 1.71 5.32
C PHE A 112 -2.19 0.67 4.88
N PHE A 113 -2.97 0.16 5.81
CA PHE A 113 -3.96 -0.87 5.53
C PHE A 113 -5.28 -0.57 6.24
N SER A 114 -6.36 -1.16 5.73
CA SER A 114 -7.66 -1.22 6.37
C SER A 114 -8.31 -2.55 6.06
N ARG A 115 -8.98 -3.13 7.05
CA ARG A 115 -9.78 -4.35 6.91
C ARG A 115 -11.09 -4.14 6.15
N ARG A 116 -11.47 -2.87 5.95
CA ARG A 116 -12.59 -2.44 5.11
C ARG A 116 -12.04 -1.80 3.84
N HIS A 117 -12.83 -1.85 2.78
CA HIS A 117 -12.53 -1.10 1.56
C HIS A 117 -12.55 0.39 1.85
N CYS A 118 -11.50 1.12 1.48
CA CYS A 118 -11.36 2.56 1.72
C CYS A 118 -11.39 3.35 0.42
N ILE A 119 -12.07 4.49 0.43
CA ILE A 119 -11.99 5.50 -0.64
C ILE A 119 -10.55 6.04 -0.73
N ASP A 120 -10.03 6.21 -1.95
CA ASP A 120 -8.73 6.85 -2.17
C ASP A 120 -8.79 8.33 -1.75
N ASN A 121 -7.73 8.80 -1.08
CA ASN A 121 -7.64 10.19 -0.63
C ASN A 121 -7.80 11.18 -1.79
N LYS A 122 -7.38 10.81 -3.01
CA LYS A 122 -7.56 11.66 -4.20
C LYS A 122 -9.02 11.79 -4.65
N SER A 123 -9.85 10.79 -4.35
CA SER A 123 -11.27 10.81 -4.66
C SER A 123 -12.07 11.66 -3.67
N MET A 124 -11.55 11.91 -2.47
CA MET A 124 -12.24 12.70 -1.44
C MET A 124 -12.63 14.10 -1.91
N ARG A 125 -11.90 14.69 -2.86
CA ARG A 125 -12.25 15.99 -3.46
C ARG A 125 -13.59 16.02 -4.20
N TYR A 126 -14.11 14.86 -4.62
CA TYR A 126 -15.41 14.75 -5.28
C TYR A 126 -16.57 14.53 -4.29
N PHE A 127 -16.24 14.34 -3.01
CA PHE A 127 -17.19 14.02 -1.96
C PHE A 127 -17.30 15.14 -0.92
N ASP A 128 -16.89 16.35 -1.27
CA ASP A 128 -16.98 17.50 -0.37
C ASP A 128 -18.44 17.90 -0.09
N LYS A 129 -18.68 18.79 0.88
CA LYS A 129 -20.03 19.14 1.35
C LYS A 129 -20.97 19.63 0.25
N ALA A 130 -20.45 20.38 -0.72
CA ALA A 130 -21.20 20.75 -1.90
C ALA A 130 -21.23 19.55 -2.86
N GLU A 131 -22.43 19.12 -3.25
CA GLU A 131 -22.60 17.99 -4.18
C GLU A 131 -21.81 18.23 -5.46
N HIS A 132 -20.68 17.54 -5.60
CA HIS A 132 -19.88 17.63 -6.82
C HIS A 132 -20.67 16.94 -7.95
N PRO A 133 -20.75 17.52 -9.16
CA PRO A 133 -21.46 16.90 -10.29
C PRO A 133 -20.95 15.50 -10.67
N PHE A 134 -19.75 15.11 -10.24
CA PHE A 134 -19.13 13.80 -10.51
C PHE A 134 -19.20 12.85 -9.31
N ALA A 135 -19.80 13.24 -8.18
CA ALA A 135 -19.89 12.38 -6.99
C ALA A 135 -20.59 11.06 -7.31
N ARG A 136 -21.71 11.11 -8.06
CA ARG A 136 -22.46 9.93 -8.49
C ARG A 136 -21.61 8.98 -9.35
N SER A 137 -20.92 9.52 -10.35
CA SER A 137 -20.00 8.72 -11.18
C SER A 137 -18.88 8.10 -10.35
N MET A 138 -18.39 8.80 -9.32
CA MET A 138 -17.39 8.25 -8.41
C MET A 138 -17.96 7.12 -7.54
N PHE A 139 -19.21 7.21 -7.08
CA PHE A 139 -19.87 6.09 -6.40
C PHE A 139 -19.94 4.87 -7.30
N ASP A 140 -20.38 5.01 -8.55
CA ASP A 140 -20.47 3.90 -9.51
C ASP A 140 -19.11 3.20 -9.72
N VAL A 141 -18.02 3.97 -9.78
CA VAL A 141 -16.65 3.44 -9.86
C VAL A 141 -16.31 2.58 -8.65
N TYR A 142 -16.65 3.02 -7.43
CA TYR A 142 -16.38 2.25 -6.21
C TYR A 142 -17.29 1.02 -6.07
N VAL A 143 -18.55 1.09 -6.52
CA VAL A 143 -19.44 -0.08 -6.60
C VAL A 143 -18.85 -1.11 -7.55
N ALA A 144 -18.39 -0.70 -8.73
CA ALA A 144 -17.76 -1.61 -9.70
C ALA A 144 -16.46 -2.23 -9.13
N LYS A 145 -15.66 -1.42 -8.41
CA LYS A 145 -14.40 -1.85 -7.78
C LYS A 145 -14.60 -2.84 -6.63
N LYS A 146 -15.76 -2.82 -5.95
CA LYS A 146 -16.08 -3.73 -4.84
C LYS A 146 -16.04 -5.21 -5.21
N LYS A 147 -16.11 -5.54 -6.51
CA LYS A 147 -15.92 -6.90 -7.03
C LYS A 147 -14.55 -7.51 -6.69
N ALA A 148 -13.53 -6.67 -6.53
CA ALA A 148 -12.19 -7.09 -6.12
C ALA A 148 -12.06 -7.11 -4.58
N PRO A 149 -11.60 -8.21 -3.96
CA PRO A 149 -11.47 -8.28 -2.50
C PRO A 149 -10.34 -7.39 -1.97
N LEU A 150 -9.24 -7.25 -2.70
CA LEU A 150 -8.13 -6.36 -2.33
C LEU A 150 -8.13 -5.10 -3.18
N TRP A 151 -8.21 -3.95 -2.53
CA TRP A 151 -7.97 -2.67 -3.15
C TRP A 151 -6.56 -2.21 -2.82
N TYR A 152 -5.80 -1.76 -3.80
CA TYR A 152 -4.52 -1.13 -3.52
C TYR A 152 -4.24 0.08 -4.41
N ASP A 153 -3.52 1.05 -3.84
CA ASP A 153 -2.91 2.12 -4.60
C ASP A 153 -1.49 2.40 -4.09
N ALA A 154 -0.72 3.06 -4.95
CA ALA A 154 0.59 3.58 -4.61
C ALA A 154 0.58 5.09 -4.80
N TRP A 155 1.09 5.83 -3.84
CA TRP A 155 1.29 7.27 -3.94
C TRP A 155 2.70 7.64 -3.50
N CYS A 156 3.25 8.68 -4.11
CA CYS A 156 4.58 9.18 -3.80
C CYS A 156 4.51 10.66 -3.43
N THR A 157 5.43 11.10 -2.58
CA THR A 157 5.59 12.52 -2.25
C THR A 157 5.97 13.33 -3.51
N PRO A 158 5.43 14.54 -3.71
CA PRO A 158 5.71 15.37 -4.89
C PRO A 158 7.08 16.08 -4.83
N ASN A 159 8.16 15.36 -4.54
CA ASN A 159 9.54 15.89 -4.44
C ASN A 159 10.42 15.57 -5.67
N ALA A 160 9.82 15.12 -6.77
CA ALA A 160 10.51 14.77 -8.01
C ALA A 160 9.67 15.19 -9.23
N ARG A 161 10.25 15.09 -10.44
CA ARG A 161 9.53 15.38 -11.68
C ARG A 161 8.31 14.44 -11.81
N PRO A 162 7.17 14.92 -12.36
CA PRO A 162 5.96 14.10 -12.51
C PRO A 162 6.18 12.76 -13.21
N PHE A 163 7.06 12.73 -14.21
CA PHE A 163 7.47 11.49 -14.89
C PHE A 163 8.07 10.46 -13.93
N VAL A 164 9.00 10.88 -13.05
CA VAL A 164 9.65 10.01 -12.06
C VAL A 164 8.63 9.48 -11.06
N ILE A 165 7.71 10.35 -10.60
CA ILE A 165 6.63 9.96 -9.68
C ILE A 165 5.72 8.90 -10.31
N SER A 166 5.26 9.13 -11.55
CA SER A 166 4.43 8.17 -12.29
C SER A 166 5.15 6.83 -12.49
N THR A 167 6.42 6.88 -12.88
CA THR A 167 7.25 5.67 -13.07
C THR A 167 7.44 4.90 -11.76
N ALA A 168 7.75 5.58 -10.65
CA ALA A 168 7.86 4.96 -9.34
C ALA A 168 6.55 4.28 -8.92
N ARG A 169 5.40 4.96 -9.07
CA ARG A 169 4.08 4.37 -8.77
C ARG A 169 3.79 3.12 -9.61
N ARG A 170 4.11 3.14 -10.91
CA ARG A 170 3.94 1.98 -11.79
C ARG A 170 4.84 0.82 -11.37
N ARG A 171 6.11 1.09 -11.04
CA ARG A 171 7.06 0.08 -10.56
C ARG A 171 6.61 -0.56 -9.24
N ILE A 172 6.17 0.23 -8.27
CA ILE A 172 5.63 -0.27 -6.99
C ILE A 172 4.43 -1.19 -7.24
N LYS A 173 3.46 -0.75 -8.06
CA LYS A 173 2.28 -1.58 -8.38
C LYS A 173 2.66 -2.87 -9.10
N HIS A 174 3.64 -2.82 -9.99
CA HIS A 174 4.11 -4.00 -10.70
C HIS A 174 4.76 -4.99 -9.73
N ALA A 175 5.70 -4.53 -8.91
CA ALA A 175 6.36 -5.36 -7.92
C ALA A 175 5.38 -5.96 -6.90
N LEU A 176 4.34 -5.21 -6.51
CA LEU A 176 3.28 -5.72 -5.63
C LEU A 176 2.51 -6.87 -6.28
N ARG A 177 2.19 -6.78 -7.58
CA ARG A 177 1.50 -7.85 -8.31
C ARG A 177 2.37 -9.11 -8.42
N ASP A 178 3.65 -8.94 -8.71
CA ASP A 178 4.59 -10.06 -8.78
C ASP A 178 4.73 -10.75 -7.41
N ALA A 179 4.78 -9.96 -6.33
CA ALA A 179 4.80 -10.47 -4.96
C ALA A 179 3.51 -11.20 -4.56
N LEU A 180 2.34 -10.71 -4.98
CA LEU A 180 1.05 -11.38 -4.79
C LEU A 180 1.00 -12.70 -5.56
N ALA A 181 1.41 -12.70 -6.83
CA ALA A 181 1.45 -13.88 -7.67
C ALA A 181 2.39 -14.96 -7.12
N ALA A 182 3.58 -14.56 -6.64
CA ALA A 182 4.53 -15.46 -6.01
C ALA A 182 3.99 -16.15 -4.74
N ARG A 183 3.01 -15.53 -4.07
CA ARG A 183 2.31 -16.11 -2.90
C ARG A 183 1.00 -16.82 -3.26
N GLY A 184 0.70 -16.96 -4.55
CA GLY A 184 -0.49 -17.65 -5.03
C GLY A 184 -1.77 -16.81 -5.01
N TYR A 185 -1.68 -15.49 -5.03
CA TYR A 185 -2.83 -14.60 -5.22
C TYR A 185 -2.87 -14.04 -6.64
N ASP A 186 -4.07 -13.70 -7.10
CA ASP A 186 -4.28 -12.93 -8.30
C ASP A 186 -3.99 -11.43 -8.05
N ARG A 187 -4.17 -10.62 -9.10
CA ARG A 187 -3.98 -9.18 -9.04
C ARG A 187 -4.99 -8.43 -8.17
N ASP A 188 -6.11 -9.07 -7.83
CA ASP A 188 -7.25 -8.52 -7.10
C ASP A 188 -7.30 -9.07 -5.66
N GLY A 189 -6.33 -9.90 -5.25
CA GLY A 189 -6.19 -10.46 -3.90
C GLY A 189 -6.93 -11.78 -3.65
N GLN A 190 -7.47 -12.41 -4.70
CA GLN A 190 -8.08 -13.74 -4.63
C GLN A 190 -7.00 -14.81 -4.67
N ARG A 191 -7.15 -15.89 -3.92
CA ARG A 191 -6.18 -17.00 -3.97
C ARG A 191 -6.41 -17.84 -5.22
N THR A 192 -5.34 -18.08 -5.99
CA THR A 192 -5.34 -18.81 -7.28
C THR A 192 -4.93 -20.28 -7.11
N GLY A 193 -4.64 -20.72 -5.88
CA GLY A 193 -4.19 -22.09 -5.58
C GLY A 193 -5.33 -23.11 -5.50
N ASN A 194 -5.09 -24.29 -6.05
CA ASN A 194 -6.06 -25.40 -6.17
C ASN A 194 -6.11 -26.35 -4.96
N ASP A 195 -5.54 -26.00 -3.81
CA ASP A 195 -5.60 -26.85 -2.60
C ASP A 195 -6.71 -26.36 -1.64
N PRO A 196 -7.97 -26.83 -1.82
CA PRO A 196 -9.10 -26.44 -0.99
C PRO A 196 -9.02 -26.94 0.46
N GLU A 197 -8.11 -27.87 0.75
CA GLU A 197 -7.94 -28.50 2.05
C GLU A 197 -6.87 -27.84 2.93
N GLU A 198 -5.89 -27.12 2.37
CA GLU A 198 -4.70 -26.74 3.14
C GLU A 198 -4.70 -25.29 3.66
N THR A 199 -5.60 -24.42 3.19
CA THR A 199 -5.56 -23.00 3.55
C THR A 199 -6.87 -22.46 4.10
N VAL A 200 -6.83 -22.11 5.39
CA VAL A 200 -7.87 -21.37 6.15
C VAL A 200 -8.09 -19.95 5.58
N VAL A 201 -7.22 -19.47 4.69
CA VAL A 201 -7.27 -18.13 4.11
C VAL A 201 -7.78 -18.20 2.67
N VAL A 202 -8.95 -17.62 2.41
CA VAL A 202 -9.60 -17.63 1.09
C VAL A 202 -9.15 -16.43 0.25
N ASP A 203 -9.12 -15.25 0.85
CA ASP A 203 -8.82 -14.01 0.15
C ASP A 203 -8.16 -12.97 1.07
N LEU A 204 -7.45 -12.02 0.45
CA LEU A 204 -6.99 -10.81 1.09
C LEU A 204 -8.04 -9.73 0.89
N PHE A 205 -8.74 -9.37 1.97
CA PHE A 205 -9.83 -8.41 1.89
C PHE A 205 -9.49 -7.09 2.55
N GLY A 206 -9.75 -6.00 1.86
CA GLY A 206 -9.62 -4.64 2.39
C GLY A 206 -8.84 -3.72 1.47
N THR A 207 -8.17 -2.72 2.05
CA THR A 207 -7.39 -1.74 1.28
C THR A 207 -5.97 -1.64 1.76
N LEU A 208 -5.01 -1.64 0.83
CA LEU A 208 -3.59 -1.51 1.05
C LEU A 208 -3.05 -0.30 0.27
N ASN A 209 -2.57 0.73 0.96
CA ASN A 209 -1.93 1.88 0.33
C ASN A 209 -0.44 1.92 0.63
N ILE A 210 0.36 2.06 -0.42
CA ILE A 210 1.81 2.14 -0.33
C ILE A 210 2.24 3.58 -0.61
N HIS A 211 2.95 4.16 0.35
CA HIS A 211 3.55 5.47 0.28
C HIS A 211 5.04 5.36 0.02
N SER A 212 5.55 6.12 -0.95
CA SER A 212 6.99 6.32 -1.16
C SER A 212 7.36 7.79 -0.94
N PRO A 213 8.13 8.13 0.12
CA PRO A 213 8.64 9.48 0.29
C PRO A 213 9.72 9.85 -0.74
N GLU A 214 10.44 8.87 -1.29
CA GLU A 214 11.59 9.09 -2.17
C GLU A 214 11.43 8.35 -3.51
N PRO A 215 10.60 8.85 -4.45
CA PRO A 215 10.33 8.20 -5.74
C PRO A 215 11.58 8.02 -6.62
N LYS A 216 12.62 8.84 -6.44
CA LYS A 216 13.90 8.69 -7.15
C LYS A 216 14.61 7.40 -6.74
N MET A 217 14.59 7.06 -5.45
CA MET A 217 15.18 5.82 -4.94
C MET A 217 14.50 4.61 -5.58
N VAL A 218 13.17 4.56 -5.53
CA VAL A 218 12.37 3.48 -6.15
C VAL A 218 12.68 3.29 -7.65
N CYS A 219 12.93 4.38 -8.38
CA CYS A 219 13.28 4.29 -9.80
C CYS A 219 14.70 3.76 -10.05
N ASN A 220 15.64 4.05 -9.15
CA ASN A 220 17.05 3.69 -9.28
C ASN A 220 17.37 2.30 -8.70
N THR A 221 16.54 1.81 -7.78
CA THR A 221 16.68 0.47 -7.20
C THR A 221 16.44 -0.62 -8.23
N GLU A 222 17.13 -1.75 -8.08
CA GLU A 222 16.87 -2.93 -8.90
C GLU A 222 15.44 -3.44 -8.69
N PHE A 223 14.82 -3.92 -9.76
CA PHE A 223 13.42 -4.36 -9.67
C PHE A 223 13.27 -5.59 -8.77
N ALA A 224 14.26 -6.49 -8.74
CA ALA A 224 14.27 -7.67 -7.88
C ALA A 224 14.23 -7.31 -6.38
N GLU A 225 15.03 -6.33 -5.95
CA GLU A 225 15.01 -5.85 -4.56
C GLU A 225 13.66 -5.21 -4.18
N LEU A 226 13.03 -4.51 -5.13
CA LEU A 226 11.69 -3.95 -4.91
C LEU A 226 10.65 -5.06 -4.77
N VAL A 227 10.72 -6.12 -5.58
CA VAL A 227 9.84 -7.31 -5.47
C VAL A 227 10.04 -8.02 -4.14
N GLU A 228 11.29 -8.19 -3.68
CA GLU A 228 11.58 -8.79 -2.37
C GLU A 228 10.92 -7.98 -1.24
N GLN A 229 11.06 -6.65 -1.25
CA GLN A 229 10.40 -5.78 -0.27
C GLN A 229 8.88 -5.88 -0.34
N MET A 230 8.30 -5.94 -1.54
CA MET A 230 6.86 -6.14 -1.69
C MET A 230 6.42 -7.51 -1.17
N SER A 231 7.24 -8.55 -1.35
CA SER A 231 6.98 -9.87 -0.78
C SER A 231 6.89 -9.80 0.75
N TRP A 232 7.82 -9.12 1.42
CA TRP A 232 7.72 -8.88 2.87
C TRP A 232 6.45 -8.11 3.25
N ILE A 233 6.10 -7.06 2.51
CA ILE A 233 4.88 -6.27 2.75
C ILE A 233 3.63 -7.15 2.62
N VAL A 234 3.53 -7.95 1.56
CA VAL A 234 2.40 -8.87 1.34
C VAL A 234 2.35 -9.88 2.47
N GLY A 235 3.46 -10.48 2.88
CA GLY A 235 3.50 -11.43 4.00
C GLY A 235 2.96 -10.87 5.31
N VAL A 236 3.23 -9.60 5.60
CA VAL A 236 2.64 -8.92 6.75
C VAL A 236 1.16 -8.60 6.51
N ALA A 237 0.82 -8.11 5.33
CA ALA A 237 -0.55 -7.78 4.97
C ALA A 237 -1.47 -9.01 5.03
N GLU A 238 -0.96 -10.19 4.69
CA GLU A 238 -1.65 -11.47 4.86
C GLU A 238 -2.11 -11.70 6.31
N LEU A 239 -1.28 -11.35 7.31
CA LEU A 239 -1.66 -11.54 8.72
C LEU A 239 -2.82 -10.64 9.15
N GLU A 240 -2.98 -9.48 8.52
CA GLU A 240 -3.95 -8.45 8.91
C GLU A 240 -5.22 -8.39 8.05
N LEU A 241 -5.12 -8.83 6.79
CA LEU A 241 -6.19 -8.75 5.78
C LEU A 241 -6.75 -10.11 5.38
N ARG A 242 -6.22 -11.21 5.91
CA ARG A 242 -6.74 -12.56 5.66
C ARG A 242 -8.19 -12.71 6.11
N ARG A 243 -9.00 -13.27 5.22
CA ARG A 243 -10.36 -13.70 5.52
C ARG A 243 -10.50 -15.22 5.41
N ASP A 244 -11.36 -15.74 6.28
CA ASP A 244 -11.82 -17.12 6.27
C ASP A 244 -12.92 -17.33 5.22
N LYS A 245 -13.30 -18.59 4.98
CA LYS A 245 -14.45 -19.02 4.17
C LYS A 245 -15.75 -18.34 4.59
N ASP A 246 -15.91 -18.00 5.86
CA ASP A 246 -17.06 -17.27 6.40
C ASP A 246 -17.02 -15.75 6.14
N GLY A 247 -16.01 -15.24 5.43
CA GLY A 247 -15.81 -13.81 5.20
C GLY A 247 -15.40 -13.02 6.45
N ARG A 248 -15.06 -13.72 7.53
CA ARG A 248 -14.57 -13.10 8.78
C ARG A 248 -13.07 -12.88 8.68
N HIS A 249 -12.62 -11.73 9.16
CA HIS A 249 -11.20 -11.47 9.33
C HIS A 249 -10.66 -12.41 10.41
N LEU A 250 -9.71 -13.27 10.04
CA LEU A 250 -9.09 -14.15 11.02
C LEU A 250 -8.34 -13.27 12.01
N ALA A 251 -8.63 -13.42 13.30
CA ALA A 251 -7.99 -12.64 14.33
C ALA A 251 -6.48 -12.68 14.12
N THR A 252 -5.88 -11.51 13.89
CA THR A 252 -4.45 -11.35 14.02
C THR A 252 -4.13 -11.81 15.43
N LEU A 253 -3.20 -12.75 15.58
CA LEU A 253 -2.48 -12.92 16.83
C LEU A 253 -1.67 -11.65 17.04
N SER A 254 -2.35 -10.54 17.33
CA SER A 254 -1.71 -9.42 17.98
C SER A 254 -1.31 -9.97 19.34
N ALA A 255 -0.08 -10.47 19.43
CA ALA A 255 0.57 -10.67 20.72
C ALA A 255 0.25 -9.43 21.57
N PRO A 256 -0.15 -9.60 22.84
CA PRO A 256 -0.58 -8.50 23.68
C PRO A 256 0.64 -7.66 24.05
N TYR A 257 1.08 -6.77 23.16
CA TYR A 257 2.04 -5.73 23.53
C TYR A 257 1.28 -4.54 24.12
N GLN A 258 0.48 -4.82 25.16
CA GLN A 258 0.26 -3.86 26.23
C GLN A 258 1.45 -3.98 27.19
N HIS A 259 2.60 -3.44 26.82
CA HIS A 259 3.51 -3.02 27.88
C HIS A 259 2.89 -1.74 28.45
N ASN A 260 2.06 -1.94 29.46
CA ASN A 260 1.67 -0.90 30.40
C ASN A 260 2.96 -0.25 30.92
N LYS A 261 3.36 0.87 30.32
CA LYS A 261 4.15 1.89 31.02
C LYS A 261 3.17 2.78 31.76
N ARG A 262 2.40 2.19 32.68
CA ARG A 262 2.00 2.91 33.89
C ARG A 262 3.30 3.11 34.64
N GLY A 263 3.92 4.28 34.46
CA GLY A 263 4.92 4.74 35.40
C GLY A 263 4.33 4.69 36.81
N PRO A 264 5.13 4.40 37.83
CA PRO A 264 4.62 4.39 39.20
C PRO A 264 3.98 5.75 39.49
N ALA A 265 2.75 5.69 40.00
CA ALA A 265 2.06 6.84 40.53
C ALA A 265 3.03 7.58 41.47
N ARG A 266 3.37 8.82 41.13
CA ARG A 266 4.03 9.73 42.08
C ARG A 266 3.11 9.81 43.28
N GLY A 267 3.59 9.26 44.39
CA GLY A 267 2.89 9.28 45.66
C GLY A 267 2.54 10.71 46.04
N ASP A 268 1.25 10.90 46.29
CA ASP A 268 0.72 11.99 47.08
C ASP A 268 1.41 11.98 48.44
N LYS A 269 2.31 12.94 48.66
CA LYS A 269 2.74 13.31 50.02
C LYS A 269 1.93 14.52 50.44
N ASN A 270 0.93 14.20 51.24
CA ASN A 270 0.15 15.09 52.07
C ASN A 270 1.01 16.12 52.81
N ARG A 271 0.50 17.36 52.81
CA ARG A 271 0.24 18.21 53.98
C ARG A 271 1.29 18.26 55.10
N GLN A 272 1.93 19.42 55.22
CA GLN A 272 1.82 20.31 56.39
C GLN A 272 2.68 21.56 56.14
N PHE A 273 2.05 22.74 56.14
CA PHE A 273 2.45 23.91 56.95
C PHE A 273 1.48 25.04 56.63
N ASP A 274 0.56 25.28 57.58
CA ASP A 274 -0.13 26.55 57.71
C ASP A 274 0.88 27.64 58.06
N GLN A 275 0.67 28.84 57.49
CA GLN A 275 0.60 30.15 58.16
C GLN A 275 1.22 31.29 57.35
N ALA A 276 0.33 32.22 56.98
CA ALA A 276 0.48 33.67 57.00
C ALA A 276 1.70 34.33 56.33
N ALA A 277 1.45 35.00 55.18
CA ALA A 277 1.93 36.37 54.95
C ALA A 277 1.22 37.03 53.74
N LYS A 278 0.78 38.27 53.96
CA LYS A 278 0.07 39.16 53.03
C LYS A 278 0.87 39.47 51.75
N PRO A 279 0.23 39.66 50.58
CA PRO A 279 0.86 40.32 49.44
C PRO A 279 0.80 41.86 49.56
N PRO A 280 1.89 42.61 49.32
CA PRO A 280 1.83 44.06 49.13
C PRO A 280 1.38 44.45 47.70
N PRO A 281 0.77 45.63 47.54
CA PRO A 281 0.08 46.03 46.31
C PRO A 281 1.00 46.55 45.19
N SER A 282 0.62 46.14 43.98
CA SER A 282 0.72 46.82 42.67
C SER A 282 1.14 48.30 42.72
N ARG A 283 2.31 48.61 42.15
CA ARG A 283 2.68 49.96 41.68
C ARG A 283 2.44 50.05 40.18
N GLY A 284 1.51 50.91 39.79
CA GLY A 284 1.21 51.24 38.40
C GLY A 284 2.26 52.16 37.74
N PRO A 285 2.13 52.43 36.43
CA PRO A 285 3.10 53.18 35.65
C PRO A 285 3.02 54.70 35.87
N ALA A 286 4.19 55.33 35.93
CA ALA A 286 4.33 56.78 36.07
C ALA A 286 4.11 57.48 34.72
N VAL A 287 3.14 58.39 34.69
CA VAL A 287 2.92 59.39 33.65
C VAL A 287 3.63 60.67 34.11
N THR A 288 4.60 61.17 33.35
CA THR A 288 5.16 62.51 33.54
C THR A 288 4.63 63.47 32.48
N PHE A 289 4.08 64.57 32.98
CA PHE A 289 3.47 65.65 32.23
C PHE A 289 4.50 66.63 31.66
N ARG A 290 4.11 67.18 30.51
CA ARG A 290 4.67 68.30 29.74
C ARG A 290 4.58 69.62 30.54
N LYS A 291 5.59 70.49 30.44
CA LYS A 291 5.45 71.93 30.75
C LYS A 291 6.01 72.76 29.60
N HIS A 292 5.15 73.63 29.09
CA HIS A 292 5.50 74.80 28.29
C HIS A 292 6.11 75.87 29.21
N PHE A 293 7.19 76.50 28.78
CA PHE A 293 7.34 77.95 28.60
C PHE A 293 8.50 78.18 27.63
#